data_AF-A0A517MR39-F1
#
_entry.id   AF-A0A517MR39-F1
#
_cell.length_a   1.000
_cell.length_b   1.000
_cell.length_c   1.000
_cell.angle_alpha   90.00
_cell.angle_beta   90.00
_cell.angle_gamma   90.00
#
_symmetry.space_group_name_H-M   'P 1'
#
loop_
_entity.id
_entity.type
_entity.pdbx_description
1 polymer ?
#
loop_
_entity_poly.entity_id
_entity_poly.type
_entity_poly.pdbx_seq_one_letter_code
_entity_poly.pdbx_strand_id
1 'polypeptide(L)'
;MFNLETSIAQWKETLSRIDSVRADDAIELESHLRDLVTTLGKHELSEHEAFLVATHRLGHPSELGKEFSKVHGMNVWRKRVLWMLCGCLLYNIGVVWIEALAKFVSAVVGMTGLGTTAVTSATLVMSVIGWAVFLVFALLKSKSRIAGPERIPYSWAVTGGVVLLLGLALDLAGSVLLMRTLAPYEFGQMANWLAPGFLVVYSLVFLAVVTLLWSLNEPKSDTTDAHTCEPPNCV
;
A
#
# COMPACT_ATOMS: atom_id res chain seq x y z
N MET A 1 5.02 -25.61 35.74
CA MET A 1 5.93 -24.65 36.39
C MET A 1 5.93 -23.39 35.54
N PHE A 2 5.70 -22.22 36.12
CA PHE A 2 5.68 -20.96 35.40
C PHE A 2 7.08 -20.65 34.84
N ASN A 3 7.14 -20.06 33.63
CA ASN A 3 8.39 -19.61 33.02
C ASN A 3 8.27 -18.13 32.68
N LEU A 4 9.01 -17.30 33.42
CA LEU A 4 8.97 -15.84 33.30
C LEU A 4 9.40 -15.37 31.91
N GLU A 5 10.51 -15.90 31.38
CA GLU A 5 11.04 -15.50 30.07
C GLU A 5 10.05 -15.76 28.93
N THR A 6 9.36 -16.90 28.97
CA THR A 6 8.33 -17.24 27.98
C THR A 6 7.15 -16.28 28.06
N SER A 7 6.75 -15.91 29.27
CA SER A 7 5.62 -15.00 29.51
C SER A 7 5.93 -13.56 29.11
N ILE A 8 7.15 -13.09 29.38
CA ILE A 8 7.65 -11.78 28.92
C ILE A 8 7.71 -11.75 27.38
N ALA A 9 8.20 -12.81 26.74
CA ALA A 9 8.24 -12.90 25.28
C ALA A 9 6.84 -12.81 24.65
N GLN A 10 5.86 -13.55 25.21
CA GLN A 10 4.46 -13.50 24.75
C GLN A 10 3.81 -12.13 24.95
N TRP A 11 4.05 -11.49 26.09
CA TRP A 11 3.57 -10.14 26.36
C TRP A 11 4.16 -9.12 25.38
N LYS A 12 5.47 -9.20 25.12
CA LYS A 12 6.16 -8.33 24.15
C LYS A 12 5.68 -8.56 22.72
N GLU A 13 5.40 -9.81 22.35
CA GLU A 13 4.77 -10.12 21.06
C GLU A 13 3.37 -9.52 20.95
N THR A 14 2.60 -9.52 22.04
CA THR A 14 1.28 -8.88 22.07
C THR A 14 1.39 -7.36 21.87
N LEU A 15 2.40 -6.72 22.47
CA LEU A 15 2.67 -5.29 22.27
C LEU A 15 3.17 -4.95 20.87
N SER A 16 4.02 -5.79 20.27
CA SER A 16 4.58 -5.53 18.94
C SER A 16 3.55 -5.63 17.80
N ARG A 17 2.42 -6.28 18.06
CA ARG A 17 1.26 -6.31 17.14
C ARG A 17 0.49 -5.00 17.10
N ILE A 18 0.77 -4.06 18.02
CA ILE A 18 0.10 -2.76 18.09
C ILE A 18 0.89 -1.75 17.26
N ASP A 19 0.31 -1.27 16.16
CA ASP A 19 0.92 -0.32 15.22
C ASP A 19 1.53 0.95 15.86
N SER A 20 0.98 1.39 17.00
CA SER A 20 1.43 2.60 17.70
C SER A 20 2.63 2.39 18.61
N VAL A 21 2.98 1.14 18.96
CA VAL A 21 4.09 0.80 19.85
C VAL A 21 5.31 0.45 19.01
N ARG A 22 6.41 1.20 19.15
CA ARG A 22 7.65 0.92 18.42
C ARG A 22 8.44 -0.20 19.09
N ALA A 23 9.37 -0.79 18.34
CA ALA A 23 10.30 -1.78 18.90
C ALA A 23 11.12 -1.23 20.07
N ASP A 24 11.56 0.04 19.96
CA ASP A 24 12.30 0.73 21.03
C ASP A 24 11.43 0.89 22.30
N ASP A 25 10.17 1.33 22.13
CA ASP A 25 9.20 1.49 23.22
C ASP A 25 8.91 0.14 23.91
N ALA A 26 8.81 -0.95 23.13
CA ALA A 26 8.59 -2.30 23.65
C ALA A 26 9.80 -2.82 24.46
N ILE A 27 11.03 -2.43 24.09
CA ILE A 27 12.24 -2.77 24.85
C ILE A 27 12.29 -1.99 26.16
N GLU A 28 11.93 -0.71 26.14
CA GLU A 28 11.84 0.12 27.35
C GLU A 28 10.78 -0.43 28.32
N LEU A 29 9.60 -0.75 27.81
CA LEU A 29 8.52 -1.38 28.59
C LEU A 29 8.92 -2.75 29.16
N GLU A 30 9.67 -3.56 28.41
CA GLU A 30 10.21 -4.83 28.91
C GLU A 30 11.17 -4.60 30.08
N SER A 31 12.06 -3.60 29.98
CA SER A 31 12.97 -3.25 31.08
C SER A 31 12.18 -2.89 32.35
N HIS A 32 11.18 -2.02 32.21
CA HIS A 32 10.31 -1.64 33.33
C HIS A 32 9.53 -2.83 33.91
N LEU A 33 9.06 -3.74 33.06
CA LEU A 33 8.39 -4.97 33.51
C LEU A 33 9.32 -5.84 34.36
N ARG A 34 10.56 -6.05 33.90
CA ARG A 34 11.57 -6.84 34.62
C ARG A 34 11.93 -6.21 35.96
N ASP A 35 12.06 -4.89 36.01
CA ASP A 35 12.31 -4.16 37.26
C ASP A 35 11.15 -4.28 38.25
N LEU A 36 9.91 -4.21 37.77
CA LEU A 36 8.71 -4.39 38.59
C LEU A 36 8.60 -5.81 39.13
N VAL A 37 8.83 -6.84 38.29
CA VAL A 37 8.82 -8.24 38.72
C VAL A 37 9.89 -8.49 39.78
N THR A 38 11.12 -7.97 39.58
CA THR A 38 12.22 -8.10 40.55
C THR A 38 11.88 -7.41 41.87
N THR A 39 11.24 -6.25 41.82
CA THR A 39 10.82 -5.52 43.02
C THR A 39 9.71 -6.25 43.77
N LEU A 40 8.73 -6.80 43.06
CA LEU A 40 7.62 -7.57 43.66
C LEU A 40 8.08 -8.92 44.23
N GLY A 41 9.06 -9.58 43.59
CA GLY A 41 9.66 -10.81 44.12
C GLY A 41 10.37 -10.62 45.47
N LYS A 42 10.86 -9.39 45.77
CA LYS A 42 11.42 -9.06 47.10
C LYS A 42 10.35 -8.99 48.20
N HIS A 43 9.07 -8.96 47.84
CA HIS A 43 7.94 -8.95 48.77
C HIS A 43 7.29 -10.33 48.95
N GLU A 44 8.04 -11.41 48.73
CA GLU A 44 7.59 -12.81 48.87
C GLU A 44 6.49 -13.24 47.88
N LEU A 45 6.24 -12.49 46.81
CA LEU A 45 5.38 -12.94 45.71
C LEU A 45 6.09 -14.01 44.88
N SER A 46 5.35 -15.03 44.45
CA SER A 46 5.86 -15.97 43.44
C SER A 46 6.10 -15.26 42.10
N GLU A 47 7.00 -15.78 41.25
CA GLU A 47 7.29 -15.17 39.94
C GLU A 47 6.03 -14.97 39.08
N HIS A 48 5.08 -15.91 39.16
CA HIS A 48 3.81 -15.84 38.44
C HIS A 48 2.95 -14.67 38.92
N GLU A 49 2.80 -14.51 40.25
CA GLU A 49 2.01 -13.42 40.83
C GLU A 49 2.69 -12.06 40.62
N ALA A 50 4.01 -12.00 40.76
CA ALA A 50 4.79 -10.81 40.49
C ALA A 50 4.63 -10.35 39.04
N PHE A 51 4.67 -11.26 38.07
CA PHE A 51 4.42 -10.96 36.66
C PHE A 51 2.99 -10.45 36.40
N LEU A 52 1.99 -11.09 36.98
CA LEU A 52 0.59 -10.73 36.76
C LEU A 52 0.27 -9.35 37.35
N VAL A 53 0.83 -9.02 38.53
CA VAL A 53 0.71 -7.68 39.12
C VAL A 53 1.53 -6.65 38.35
N ALA A 54 2.74 -6.98 37.90
CA ALA A 54 3.59 -6.06 37.14
C ALA A 54 2.97 -5.67 35.80
N THR A 55 2.46 -6.65 35.04
CA THR A 55 1.74 -6.40 33.77
C THR A 55 0.46 -5.60 33.99
N HIS A 56 -0.26 -5.86 35.09
CA HIS A 56 -1.45 -5.06 35.42
C HIS A 56 -1.10 -3.61 35.76
N ARG A 57 -0.01 -3.36 36.50
CA ARG A 57 0.46 -2.00 36.86
C ARG A 57 0.98 -1.21 35.66
N LEU A 58 1.61 -1.87 34.69
CA LEU A 58 2.05 -1.26 33.43
C LEU A 58 0.87 -0.87 32.51
N GLY A 59 -0.31 -1.42 32.75
CA GLY A 59 -1.52 -1.17 31.97
C GLY A 59 -1.77 -2.25 30.93
N HIS A 60 -3.04 -2.42 30.56
CA HIS A 60 -3.42 -3.42 29.57
C HIS A 60 -2.86 -3.02 28.18
N PRO A 61 -2.42 -3.97 27.32
CA PRO A 61 -1.87 -3.66 26.00
C PRO A 61 -2.76 -2.72 25.15
N SER A 62 -4.08 -2.84 25.27
CA SER A 62 -5.05 -1.97 24.59
C SER A 62 -5.06 -0.52 25.08
N GLU A 63 -4.75 -0.28 26.35
CA GLU A 63 -4.65 1.06 26.95
C GLU A 63 -3.30 1.70 26.62
N LEU A 64 -2.22 0.92 26.74
CA LEU A 64 -0.88 1.31 26.28
C LEU A 64 -0.93 1.73 24.81
N GLY A 65 -1.57 0.94 23.95
CA GLY A 65 -1.72 1.26 22.53
C GLY A 65 -2.42 2.61 22.28
N LYS A 66 -3.42 2.98 23.08
CA LYS A 66 -4.10 4.29 23.01
C LYS A 66 -3.18 5.43 23.41
N GLU A 67 -2.42 5.30 24.50
CA GLU A 67 -1.50 6.35 24.94
C GLU A 67 -0.35 6.55 23.96
N PHE A 68 0.26 5.45 23.47
CA PHE A 68 1.27 5.55 22.41
C PHE A 68 0.70 6.05 21.08
N SER A 69 -0.58 5.82 20.78
CA SER A 69 -1.21 6.38 19.57
C SER A 69 -1.32 7.91 19.61
N LYS A 70 -1.39 8.53 20.79
CA LYS A 70 -1.40 10.00 20.91
C LYS A 70 -0.03 10.59 20.55
N VAL A 71 1.05 9.90 20.93
CA VAL A 71 2.43 10.36 20.71
C VAL A 71 2.94 9.96 19.32
N HIS A 72 2.63 8.74 18.87
CA HIS A 72 3.15 8.15 17.64
C HIS A 72 2.13 8.02 16.49
N GLY A 73 0.86 8.35 16.70
CA GLY A 73 -0.20 8.21 15.68
C GLY A 73 0.07 9.00 14.40
N MET A 74 0.75 10.15 14.51
CA MET A 74 1.18 10.96 13.36
C MET A 74 2.14 10.20 12.43
N ASN A 75 3.01 9.34 12.97
CA ASN A 75 3.93 8.54 12.15
C ASN A 75 3.21 7.40 11.41
N VAL A 76 2.22 6.77 12.04
CA VAL A 76 1.40 5.73 11.40
C VAL A 76 0.60 6.32 10.25
N TRP A 77 -0.05 7.45 10.47
CA TRP A 77 -0.77 8.17 9.41
C TRP A 77 0.17 8.61 8.28
N ARG A 78 1.34 9.18 8.61
CA ARG A 78 2.34 9.57 7.61
C ARG A 78 2.82 8.38 6.77
N LYS A 79 3.03 7.21 7.36
CA LYS A 79 3.37 5.98 6.64
C LYS A 79 2.26 5.58 5.66
N ARG A 80 0.99 5.61 6.10
CA ARG A 80 -0.17 5.26 5.24
C ARG A 80 -0.32 6.24 4.07
N VAL A 81 -0.22 7.54 4.33
CA VAL A 81 -0.28 8.58 3.27
C VAL A 81 0.87 8.41 2.28
N LEU A 82 2.09 8.15 2.75
CA LEU A 82 3.23 7.92 1.86
C LEU A 82 3.01 6.73 0.93
N TRP A 83 2.46 5.62 1.45
CA TRP A 83 2.10 4.46 0.65
C TRP A 83 1.04 4.76 -0.41
N MET A 84 0.00 5.51 -0.04
CA MET A 84 -1.04 5.94 -0.98
C MET A 84 -0.46 6.84 -2.07
N LEU A 85 0.40 7.80 -1.72
CA LEU A 85 1.06 8.69 -2.67
C LEU A 85 1.97 7.90 -3.64
N CYS A 86 2.69 6.90 -3.17
CA CYS A 86 3.50 6.04 -4.03
C CYS A 86 2.65 5.20 -4.99
N GLY A 87 1.52 4.67 -4.53
CA GLY A 87 0.55 3.99 -5.39
C GLY A 87 -0.01 4.93 -6.47
N CYS A 88 -0.39 6.15 -6.08
CA CYS A 88 -0.86 7.18 -7.01
C CYS A 88 0.23 7.57 -8.03
N LEU A 89 1.48 7.72 -7.59
CA LEU A 89 2.60 8.03 -8.48
C LEU A 89 2.84 6.91 -9.49
N LEU A 90 2.84 5.65 -9.04
CA LEU A 90 3.00 4.49 -9.92
C LEU A 90 1.86 4.39 -10.95
N TYR A 91 0.62 4.65 -10.52
CA TYR A 91 -0.54 4.74 -11.41
C TYR A 91 -0.34 5.82 -12.47
N ASN A 92 0.08 7.04 -12.08
CA ASN A 92 0.34 8.14 -13.02
C ASN A 92 1.45 7.80 -14.01
N ILE A 93 2.54 7.16 -13.56
CA ILE A 93 3.59 6.66 -14.44
C ILE A 93 2.97 5.67 -15.44
N GLY A 94 2.16 4.71 -14.99
CA GLY A 94 1.46 3.75 -15.85
C GLY A 94 0.62 4.44 -16.93
N VAL A 95 -0.23 5.41 -16.55
CA VAL A 95 -1.07 6.19 -17.47
C VAL A 95 -0.22 6.81 -18.58
N VAL A 96 0.82 7.55 -18.20
CA VAL A 96 1.64 8.33 -19.14
C VAL A 96 2.36 7.41 -20.14
N TRP A 97 2.90 6.29 -19.68
CA TRP A 97 3.62 5.36 -20.56
C TRP A 97 2.69 4.56 -21.49
N ILE A 98 1.51 4.17 -21.01
CA ILE A 98 0.50 3.50 -21.84
C ILE A 98 0.01 4.45 -22.94
N GLU A 99 -0.28 5.72 -22.60
CA GLU A 99 -0.71 6.72 -23.57
C GLU A 99 0.37 7.08 -24.59
N ALA A 100 1.61 7.27 -24.13
CA ALA A 100 2.72 7.50 -25.03
C ALA A 100 2.82 6.36 -26.06
N LEU A 101 2.81 5.10 -25.60
CA LEU A 101 2.88 3.94 -26.48
C LEU A 101 1.68 3.87 -27.45
N ALA A 102 0.47 4.08 -26.96
CA ALA A 102 -0.75 4.06 -27.77
C ALA A 102 -0.70 5.12 -28.89
N LYS A 103 -0.27 6.35 -28.59
CA LYS A 103 -0.12 7.44 -29.57
C LYS A 103 0.97 7.15 -30.60
N PHE A 104 2.10 6.58 -30.18
CA PHE A 104 3.17 6.17 -31.10
C PHE A 104 2.69 5.09 -32.09
N VAL A 105 2.02 4.04 -31.60
CA VAL A 105 1.43 2.99 -32.46
C VAL A 105 0.39 3.61 -33.41
N SER A 106 -0.46 4.49 -32.90
CA SER A 106 -1.49 5.16 -33.69
C SER A 106 -0.90 6.05 -34.79
N ALA A 107 0.23 6.72 -34.52
CA ALA A 107 0.94 7.50 -35.53
C ALA A 107 1.52 6.61 -36.64
N VAL A 108 2.06 5.43 -36.29
CA VAL A 108 2.51 4.44 -37.29
C VAL A 108 1.34 3.98 -38.16
N VAL A 109 0.18 3.69 -37.56
CA VAL A 109 -1.04 3.35 -38.31
C VAL A 109 -1.47 4.51 -39.21
N GLY A 110 -1.39 5.75 -38.73
CA GLY A 110 -1.68 6.94 -39.55
C GLY A 110 -0.78 7.06 -40.79
N MET A 111 0.48 6.64 -40.71
CA MET A 111 1.40 6.64 -41.86
C MET A 111 1.04 5.61 -42.94
N THR A 112 0.25 4.58 -42.61
CA THR A 112 -0.20 3.58 -43.59
C THR A 112 -1.32 4.08 -44.50
N GLY A 113 -1.89 5.26 -44.20
CA GLY A 113 -3.03 5.82 -44.94
C GLY A 113 -4.36 5.12 -44.64
N LEU A 114 -4.41 4.21 -43.67
CA LEU A 114 -5.66 3.68 -43.13
C LEU A 114 -6.41 4.84 -42.47
N GLY A 115 -7.71 4.95 -42.75
CA GLY A 115 -8.54 6.08 -42.30
C GLY A 115 -8.57 6.27 -40.77
N THR A 116 -9.15 7.38 -40.32
CA THR A 116 -9.19 7.81 -38.91
C THR A 116 -9.79 6.78 -37.94
N THR A 117 -10.67 5.91 -38.44
CA THR A 117 -11.28 4.80 -37.67
C THR A 117 -10.24 3.74 -37.29
N ALA A 118 -9.27 3.46 -38.16
CA ALA A 118 -8.18 2.53 -37.87
C ALA A 118 -7.22 3.12 -36.83
N VAL A 119 -6.94 4.42 -36.91
CA VAL A 119 -6.07 5.11 -35.95
C VAL A 119 -6.71 5.14 -34.56
N THR A 120 -7.98 5.54 -34.47
CA THR A 120 -8.71 5.61 -33.19
C THR A 120 -8.88 4.23 -32.54
N SER A 121 -9.21 3.20 -33.33
CA SER A 121 -9.32 1.83 -32.83
C SER A 121 -7.97 1.28 -32.35
N ALA A 122 -6.87 1.55 -33.07
CA ALA A 122 -5.53 1.18 -32.63
C ALA A 122 -5.18 1.83 -31.28
N THR A 123 -5.50 3.11 -31.08
CA THR A 123 -5.26 3.78 -29.79
C THR A 123 -6.02 3.10 -28.67
N LEU A 124 -7.33 2.86 -28.86
CA LEU A 124 -8.18 2.25 -27.83
C LEU A 124 -7.72 0.83 -27.48
N VAL A 125 -7.42 0.01 -28.49
CA VAL A 125 -6.94 -1.37 -28.28
C VAL A 125 -5.64 -1.37 -27.50
N MET A 126 -4.68 -0.51 -27.86
CA MET A 126 -3.40 -0.43 -27.14
C MET A 126 -3.58 0.04 -25.69
N SER A 127 -4.45 1.02 -25.43
CA SER A 127 -4.71 1.48 -24.06
C SER A 127 -5.42 0.41 -23.23
N VAL A 128 -6.38 -0.32 -23.79
CA VAL A 128 -7.06 -1.44 -23.10
C VAL A 128 -6.08 -2.57 -22.77
N ILE A 129 -5.23 -2.96 -23.73
CA ILE A 129 -4.18 -3.97 -23.52
C ILE A 129 -3.20 -3.48 -22.45
N GLY A 130 -2.76 -2.23 -22.53
CA GLY A 130 -1.84 -1.63 -21.55
C GLY A 130 -2.39 -1.70 -20.12
N TRP A 131 -3.67 -1.34 -19.93
CA TRP A 131 -4.32 -1.44 -18.63
C TRP A 131 -4.56 -2.87 -18.17
N ALA A 132 -4.92 -3.78 -19.08
CA ALA A 132 -5.06 -5.20 -18.75
C ALA A 132 -3.71 -5.79 -18.27
N VAL A 133 -2.61 -5.49 -18.96
CA VAL A 133 -1.26 -5.90 -18.57
C VAL A 133 -0.86 -5.27 -17.23
N PHE A 134 -1.14 -3.98 -17.03
CA PHE A 134 -0.85 -3.29 -15.77
C PHE A 134 -1.61 -3.92 -14.59
N LEU A 135 -2.90 -4.21 -14.77
CA LEU A 135 -3.73 -4.84 -13.74
C LEU A 135 -3.27 -6.27 -13.45
N VAL A 136 -2.98 -7.08 -14.48
CA VAL A 136 -2.44 -8.43 -14.29
C VAL A 136 -1.11 -8.38 -13.55
N PHE A 137 -0.21 -7.47 -13.93
CA PHE A 137 1.06 -7.28 -13.23
C PHE A 137 0.86 -6.87 -11.77
N ALA A 138 -0.05 -5.93 -11.50
CA ALA A 138 -0.39 -5.49 -10.15
C ALA A 138 -0.97 -6.63 -9.30
N LEU A 139 -1.83 -7.48 -9.86
CA LEU A 139 -2.40 -8.65 -9.20
C LEU A 139 -1.34 -9.72 -8.90
N LEU A 140 -0.44 -10.00 -9.84
CA LEU A 140 0.66 -10.95 -9.65
C LEU A 140 1.62 -10.49 -8.54
N LYS A 141 1.95 -9.19 -8.51
CA LYS A 141 2.79 -8.58 -7.47
C LYS A 141 2.08 -8.42 -6.13
N SER A 142 0.77 -8.20 -6.13
CA SER A 142 -0.06 -8.10 -4.92
C SER A 142 -0.01 -9.38 -4.09
N LYS A 143 0.08 -10.55 -4.74
CA LYS A 143 0.19 -11.85 -4.05
C LYS A 143 1.52 -12.04 -3.31
N SER A 144 2.58 -11.36 -3.74
CA SER A 144 3.79 -11.24 -2.93
C SER A 144 3.54 -10.17 -1.86
N ARG A 145 3.62 -10.50 -0.57
CA ARG A 145 3.64 -9.46 0.48
C ARG A 145 4.88 -8.61 0.24
N ILE A 146 4.72 -7.50 -0.46
CA ILE A 146 5.74 -6.48 -0.56
C ILE A 146 5.75 -5.84 0.82
N ALA A 147 6.62 -6.34 1.70
CA ALA A 147 6.99 -5.63 2.90
C ALA A 147 7.51 -4.28 2.43
N GLY A 148 6.68 -3.27 2.61
CA GLY A 148 6.97 -1.95 2.14
C GLY A 148 8.28 -1.44 2.74
N PRO A 149 9.22 -0.86 1.96
CA PRO A 149 10.44 -0.32 2.54
C PRO A 149 10.08 0.72 3.60
N GLU A 150 10.64 0.59 4.81
CA GLU A 150 10.37 1.51 5.92
C GLU A 150 10.76 2.96 5.60
N ARG A 151 11.66 3.14 4.62
CA ARG A 151 12.07 4.42 4.09
C ARG A 151 12.22 4.31 2.57
N ILE A 152 11.58 5.21 1.86
CA ILE A 152 11.78 5.34 0.41
C ILE A 152 13.05 6.17 0.22
N PRO A 153 14.13 5.61 -0.34
CA PRO A 153 15.34 6.38 -0.57
C PRO A 153 15.06 7.51 -1.57
N TYR A 154 15.64 8.68 -1.33
CA TYR A 154 15.46 9.87 -2.19
C TYR A 154 15.77 9.57 -3.66
N SER A 155 16.74 8.70 -3.93
CA SER A 155 17.09 8.26 -5.29
C SER A 155 15.91 7.63 -6.04
N TRP A 156 15.05 6.84 -5.38
CA TRP A 156 13.89 6.22 -6.04
C TRP A 156 12.81 7.25 -6.38
N ALA A 157 12.65 8.28 -5.54
CA ALA A 157 11.75 9.39 -5.86
C ALA A 157 12.27 10.18 -7.07
N VAL A 158 13.58 10.44 -7.15
CA VAL A 158 14.20 11.09 -8.31
C VAL A 158 14.04 10.24 -9.56
N THR A 159 14.34 8.94 -9.50
CA THR A 159 14.16 8.04 -10.65
C THR A 159 12.70 7.99 -11.10
N GLY A 160 11.74 7.88 -10.17
CA GLY A 160 10.32 7.92 -10.49
C GLY A 160 9.90 9.24 -11.16
N GLY A 161 10.41 10.37 -10.66
CA GLY A 161 10.19 11.69 -11.27
C GLY A 161 10.79 11.81 -12.68
N VAL A 162 12.02 11.33 -12.89
CA VAL A 162 12.67 11.31 -14.21
C VAL A 162 11.91 10.43 -15.19
N VAL A 163 11.47 9.23 -14.77
CA VAL A 163 10.66 8.32 -15.58
C VAL A 163 9.31 8.92 -15.95
N LEU A 164 8.68 9.64 -15.01
CA LEU A 164 7.43 10.37 -15.29
C LEU A 164 7.66 11.50 -16.30
N LEU A 165 8.69 12.31 -16.12
CA LEU A 165 9.03 13.40 -17.04
C LEU A 165 9.38 12.89 -18.45
N LEU A 166 10.13 11.79 -18.53
CA LEU A 166 10.44 11.13 -19.80
C LEU A 166 9.16 10.62 -20.49
N GLY A 167 8.28 9.98 -19.73
CA GLY A 167 6.99 9.54 -20.24
C GLY A 167 6.15 10.71 -20.77
N LEU A 168 6.10 11.83 -20.04
CA LEU A 168 5.36 13.03 -20.47
C LEU A 168 5.96 13.64 -21.75
N ALA A 169 7.28 13.65 -21.87
CA ALA A 169 7.96 14.09 -23.07
C ALA A 169 7.64 13.19 -24.28
N LEU A 170 7.59 11.86 -24.08
CA LEU A 170 7.20 10.90 -25.11
C LEU A 170 5.74 11.02 -25.49
N ASP A 171 4.85 11.24 -24.53
CA ASP A 171 3.42 11.47 -24.78
C ASP A 171 3.19 12.72 -25.64
N LEU A 172 3.91 13.81 -25.31
CA LEU A 172 3.91 15.03 -26.09
C LEU A 172 4.45 14.78 -27.51
N ALA A 173 5.56 14.05 -27.63
CA ALA A 173 6.14 13.70 -28.93
C ALA A 173 5.18 12.88 -29.79
N GLY A 174 4.50 11.89 -29.21
CA GLY A 174 3.47 11.10 -29.89
C GLY A 174 2.29 11.95 -30.36
N SER A 175 1.87 12.91 -29.53
CA SER A 175 0.81 13.87 -29.89
C SER A 175 1.23 14.78 -31.06
N VAL A 176 2.47 15.26 -31.07
CA VAL A 176 3.04 16.04 -32.19
C VAL A 176 3.14 15.19 -33.46
N LEU A 177 3.51 13.91 -33.34
CA LEU A 177 3.61 13.01 -34.48
C LEU A 177 2.22 12.79 -35.12
N LEU A 178 1.19 12.57 -34.30
CA LEU A 178 -0.20 12.44 -34.76
C LEU A 178 -0.70 13.71 -35.47
N MET A 179 -0.40 14.89 -34.93
CA MET A 179 -0.74 16.17 -35.57
C MET A 179 -0.03 16.37 -36.92
N ARG A 180 1.12 15.73 -37.13
CA ARG A 180 1.83 15.77 -38.43
C ARG A 180 1.31 14.75 -39.43
N THR A 181 0.81 13.60 -38.96
CA THR A 181 0.35 12.53 -39.84
C THR A 181 -1.11 12.70 -40.27
N LEU A 182 -1.95 13.31 -39.44
CA LEU A 182 -3.39 13.45 -39.67
C LEU A 182 -3.76 14.86 -40.10
N ALA A 183 -4.81 14.98 -40.92
CA ALA A 183 -5.38 16.29 -41.23
C ALA A 183 -6.00 16.92 -39.97
N PRO A 184 -6.05 18.27 -39.85
CA PRO A 184 -6.57 18.94 -38.64
C PRO A 184 -7.99 18.52 -38.25
N TYR A 185 -8.87 18.29 -39.24
CA TYR A 185 -10.23 17.81 -39.02
C TYR A 185 -10.27 16.39 -38.45
N GLU A 186 -9.43 15.51 -39.00
CA GLU A 186 -9.32 14.11 -38.58
C GLU A 186 -8.77 13.98 -37.15
N PHE A 187 -7.77 14.80 -36.83
CA PHE A 187 -7.22 14.90 -35.47
C PHE A 187 -8.29 15.39 -34.48
N GLY A 188 -9.06 16.41 -34.85
CA GLY A 188 -10.16 16.90 -34.00
C GLY A 188 -11.24 15.85 -33.76
N GLN A 189 -11.58 15.07 -34.79
CA GLN A 189 -12.54 13.98 -34.65
C GLN A 189 -12.00 12.86 -33.73
N MET A 190 -10.74 12.46 -33.91
CA MET A 190 -10.06 11.50 -33.03
C MET A 190 -10.07 11.96 -31.56
N ALA A 191 -9.74 13.23 -31.30
CA ALA A 191 -9.73 13.78 -29.94
C ALA A 191 -11.11 13.72 -29.26
N ASN A 192 -12.18 14.02 -30.00
CA ASN A 192 -13.55 13.96 -29.47
C ASN A 192 -14.00 12.55 -29.09
N TRP A 193 -13.53 11.52 -29.80
CA TRP A 193 -13.84 10.13 -29.46
C TRP A 193 -12.99 9.60 -28.30
N LEU A 194 -11.72 10.01 -28.23
CA LEU A 194 -10.77 9.52 -27.24
C LEU A 194 -10.92 10.18 -25.85
N ALA A 195 -11.17 11.50 -25.80
CA ALA A 195 -11.26 12.23 -24.53
C ALA A 195 -12.27 11.64 -23.52
N PRO A 196 -13.53 11.34 -23.89
CA PRO A 196 -14.47 10.72 -22.95
C PRO A 196 -14.11 9.26 -22.63
N GLY A 197 -13.61 8.51 -23.62
CA GLY A 197 -13.21 7.11 -23.45
C GLY A 197 -12.08 6.96 -22.43
N PHE A 198 -11.03 7.78 -22.56
CA PHE A 198 -9.92 7.80 -21.63
C PHE A 198 -10.34 8.20 -20.22
N LEU A 199 -11.19 9.21 -20.07
CA LEU A 199 -11.69 9.63 -18.76
C LEU A 199 -12.42 8.48 -18.04
N VAL A 200 -13.27 7.73 -18.76
CA VAL A 200 -13.97 6.57 -18.20
C VAL A 200 -12.99 5.45 -17.85
N VAL A 201 -12.10 5.06 -18.77
CA VAL A 201 -11.14 3.98 -18.55
C VAL A 201 -10.23 4.27 -17.37
N TYR A 202 -9.66 5.48 -17.30
CA TYR A 202 -8.78 5.86 -16.19
C TYR A 202 -9.52 5.85 -14.85
N SER A 203 -10.74 6.40 -14.81
CA SER A 203 -11.53 6.43 -13.58
C SER A 203 -11.87 5.01 -13.10
N LEU A 204 -12.26 4.12 -14.01
CA LEU A 204 -12.56 2.72 -13.68
C LEU A 204 -11.31 1.97 -13.20
N VAL A 205 -10.17 2.15 -13.86
CA VAL A 205 -8.93 1.50 -13.44
C VAL A 205 -8.42 2.07 -12.13
N PHE A 206 -8.54 3.39 -11.91
CA PHE A 206 -8.19 4.00 -10.63
C PHE A 206 -9.03 3.40 -9.49
N LEU A 207 -10.35 3.30 -9.68
CA LEU A 207 -11.23 2.65 -8.72
C LEU A 207 -10.85 1.18 -8.49
N ALA A 208 -10.54 0.42 -9.55
CA ALA A 208 -10.09 -0.97 -9.44
C ALA A 208 -8.77 -1.13 -8.68
N VAL A 209 -7.82 -0.21 -8.87
CA VAL A 209 -6.55 -0.21 -8.12
C VAL A 209 -6.80 0.15 -6.66
N VAL A 210 -7.67 1.12 -6.37
CA VAL A 210 -8.02 1.50 -4.99
C VAL A 210 -8.73 0.36 -4.26
N THR A 211 -9.70 -0.31 -4.89
CA THR A 211 -10.40 -1.46 -4.29
C THR A 211 -9.45 -2.64 -4.08
N LEU A 212 -8.52 -2.88 -5.01
CA LEU A 212 -7.46 -3.87 -4.83
C LEU A 212 -6.59 -3.52 -3.63
N LEU A 213 -6.09 -2.28 -3.53
CA LEU A 213 -5.27 -1.85 -2.39
C LEU A 213 -6.01 -1.94 -1.05
N TRP A 214 -7.30 -1.59 -1.03
CA TRP A 214 -8.14 -1.75 0.17
C TRP A 214 -8.24 -3.23 0.56
N SER A 215 -8.57 -4.12 -0.38
CA SER A 215 -8.69 -5.57 -0.11
C SER A 215 -7.42 -6.20 0.46
N LEU A 216 -6.25 -5.60 0.17
CA LEU A 216 -4.95 -6.06 0.69
C LEU A 216 -4.58 -5.47 2.06
N ASN A 217 -5.21 -4.37 2.45
CA ASN A 217 -4.95 -3.68 3.71
C ASN A 217 -5.86 -4.16 4.85
N GLU A 218 -6.90 -4.95 4.57
CA GLU A 218 -7.69 -5.54 5.64
C GLU A 218 -6.82 -6.56 6.39
N PRO A 219 -6.59 -6.37 7.71
CA PRO A 219 -5.97 -7.40 8.51
C PRO A 219 -6.87 -8.62 8.39
N LYS A 220 -6.30 -9.80 8.07
CA LYS A 220 -7.04 -11.06 8.18
C LYS A 220 -7.67 -11.06 9.56
N SER A 221 -9.00 -10.87 9.62
CA SER A 221 -9.74 -11.21 10.81
C SER A 221 -9.52 -12.70 10.98
N ASP A 222 -8.80 -13.10 12.02
CA ASP A 222 -8.83 -14.47 12.52
C ASP A 222 -10.26 -14.73 13.00
N THR A 223 -11.17 -14.95 12.06
CA THR A 223 -12.50 -15.51 12.30
C THR A 223 -12.37 -17.01 12.14
N THR A 224 -11.48 -17.63 12.92
CA THR A 224 -11.47 -19.08 13.15
C THR A 224 -10.88 -19.39 14.53
N ASP A 225 -11.35 -18.76 15.61
CA ASP A 225 -11.13 -19.24 17.00
C ASP A 225 -12.17 -18.66 17.97
N ALA A 226 -13.42 -18.48 17.48
CA ALA A 226 -14.55 -18.04 18.30
C ALA A 226 -15.58 -19.15 18.46
N HIS A 227 -15.16 -20.38 18.77
CA HIS A 227 -16.02 -21.36 19.42
C HIS A 227 -15.15 -22.26 20.32
N THR A 228 -15.66 -22.51 21.54
CA THR A 228 -15.15 -23.38 22.62
C THR A 228 -14.10 -22.79 23.58
N CYS A 229 -14.49 -21.78 24.35
CA CYS A 229 -14.05 -21.66 25.74
C CYS A 229 -15.30 -21.72 26.63
N GLU A 230 -15.64 -22.92 27.09
CA GLU A 230 -16.59 -23.15 28.17
C GLU A 230 -15.77 -23.55 29.41
N PRO A 231 -15.80 -22.79 30.52
CA PRO A 231 -15.38 -23.29 31.82
C PRO A 231 -16.60 -24.01 32.45
N PRO A 232 -16.39 -25.15 33.14
CA PRO A 232 -16.04 -25.02 34.55
C PRO A 232 -15.11 -26.13 35.07
N ASN A 233 -14.14 -25.75 35.89
CA ASN A 233 -13.74 -26.52 37.07
C ASN A 233 -13.03 -25.58 38.05
N CYS A 234 -13.83 -25.00 38.94
CA CYS A 234 -13.39 -24.63 40.28
C CYS A 234 -13.42 -25.90 41.14
N VAL A 235 -12.25 -26.45 41.47
CA VAL A 235 -11.89 -27.05 42.76
C VAL A 235 -10.38 -26.88 42.93
#